data_AF-A0ABD5V089-F1
#
_entry.id   AF-A0ABD5V089-F1
#
_cell.length_a   1.000
_cell.length_b   1.000
_cell.length_c   1.000
_cell.angle_alpha   90.00
_cell.angle_beta   90.00
_cell.angle_gamma   90.00
#
_symmetry.space_group_name_H-M   'P 1'
#
loop_
_entity.id
_entity.type
_entity.pdbx_description
1 polymer ?
#
loop_
_entity_poly.entity_id
_entity_poly.type
_entity_poly.pdbx_seq_one_letter_code
_entity_poly.pdbx_strand_id
1 'polypeptide(L)'
;MNDDEGGEGSVTVEATDWDAVTAELERFCESGTYHTDSDVASCTVGDATFEVYANGRVEGAMPLHELDGEAETLTFDHGEGTITAEGEGVSYTFRRP
;
A
#
# COMPACT_ATOMS: atom_id res chain seq x y z
N MET A 1 -12.63 -25.97 -11.03
CA MET A 1 -11.31 -25.45 -10.64
C MET A 1 -11.18 -24.09 -11.30
N ASN A 2 -11.56 -23.08 -10.53
CA ASN A 2 -11.11 -21.69 -10.51
C ASN A 2 -12.20 -20.93 -9.76
N ASP A 3 -12.08 -21.03 -8.43
CA ASP A 3 -12.59 -20.05 -7.50
C ASP A 3 -11.88 -18.73 -7.83
N ASP A 4 -12.61 -17.79 -8.41
CA ASP A 4 -12.23 -16.38 -8.55
C ASP A 4 -13.44 -15.56 -8.11
N GLU A 5 -13.85 -15.77 -6.85
CA GLU A 5 -14.70 -14.80 -6.14
C GLU A 5 -13.78 -13.67 -5.68
N GLY A 6 -13.36 -12.83 -6.62
CA GLY A 6 -12.64 -11.59 -6.34
C GLY A 6 -13.49 -10.73 -5.41
N GLY A 7 -13.03 -10.59 -4.17
CA GLY A 7 -13.63 -9.70 -3.19
C GLY A 7 -13.80 -8.31 -3.79
N GLU A 8 -15.01 -7.77 -3.68
CA GLU A 8 -15.40 -6.46 -4.16
C GLU A 8 -14.67 -5.37 -3.35
N GLY A 9 -13.36 -5.15 -3.58
CA GLY A 9 -12.61 -4.14 -2.82
C GLY A 9 -11.07 -4.17 -2.88
N SER A 10 -10.42 -5.15 -3.49
CA SER A 10 -8.95 -5.17 -3.64
C SER A 10 -8.49 -4.74 -5.03
N VAL A 11 -7.41 -3.97 -5.09
CA VAL A 11 -6.76 -3.50 -6.33
C VAL A 11 -5.27 -3.69 -6.22
N THR A 12 -4.68 -4.33 -7.24
CA THR A 12 -3.23 -4.56 -7.32
C THR A 12 -2.62 -3.68 -8.38
N VAL A 13 -1.57 -2.95 -8.02
CA VAL A 13 -0.80 -2.07 -8.91
C VAL A 13 0.69 -2.38 -8.79
N GLU A 14 1.46 -2.05 -9.82
CA GLU A 14 2.92 -2.18 -9.78
C GLU A 14 3.52 -1.05 -8.94
N ALA A 15 4.49 -1.36 -8.08
CA ALA A 15 5.16 -0.34 -7.26
C ALA A 15 6.00 0.64 -8.09
N THR A 16 6.37 0.25 -9.31
CA THR A 16 7.01 1.11 -10.30
C THR A 16 6.03 2.07 -10.99
N ASP A 17 4.72 1.79 -10.92
CA ASP A 17 3.66 2.62 -11.48
C ASP A 17 3.19 3.65 -10.45
N TRP A 18 3.97 4.73 -10.35
CA TRP A 18 3.71 5.80 -9.37
C TRP A 18 2.32 6.43 -9.49
N ASP A 19 1.81 6.59 -10.71
CA ASP A 19 0.51 7.19 -10.98
C ASP A 19 -0.62 6.31 -10.42
N ALA A 20 -0.57 5.01 -10.69
CA ALA A 20 -1.52 4.05 -10.13
C ALA A 20 -1.39 3.93 -8.61
N VAL A 21 -0.17 3.86 -8.09
CA VAL A 21 0.08 3.77 -6.64
C VAL A 21 -0.48 4.99 -5.91
N THR A 22 -0.20 6.20 -6.39
CA THR A 22 -0.70 7.43 -5.74
C THR A 22 -2.22 7.57 -5.83
N ALA A 23 -2.82 7.17 -6.95
CA ALA A 23 -4.27 7.18 -7.13
C ALA A 23 -4.98 6.20 -6.18
N GLU A 24 -4.50 4.96 -6.10
CA GLU A 24 -5.10 3.95 -5.23
C GLU A 24 -4.80 4.22 -3.75
N LEU A 25 -3.61 4.73 -3.43
CA LEU A 25 -3.25 5.19 -2.09
C LEU A 25 -4.18 6.34 -1.68
N GLU A 26 -4.33 7.40 -2.48
CA GLU A 26 -5.28 8.50 -2.21
C GLU A 26 -6.69 7.98 -1.90
N ARG A 27 -7.19 7.07 -2.73
CA ARG A 27 -8.50 6.44 -2.56
C ARG A 27 -8.57 5.59 -1.28
N PHE A 28 -7.52 4.86 -0.93
CA PHE A 28 -7.44 4.08 0.31
C PHE A 28 -7.41 4.99 1.55
N CYS A 29 -6.74 6.14 1.42
CA CYS A 29 -6.61 7.18 2.43
C CYS A 29 -7.76 8.18 2.44
N GLU A 30 -8.78 8.03 1.59
CA GLU A 30 -9.97 8.91 1.60
C GLU A 30 -10.65 8.91 3.00
N SER A 31 -10.51 7.80 3.73
CA SER A 31 -10.98 7.64 5.12
C SER A 31 -9.99 8.14 6.18
N GLY A 32 -8.85 8.73 5.79
CA GLY A 32 -7.74 9.14 6.66
C GLY A 32 -7.09 10.46 6.24
N THR A 33 -5.78 10.58 6.47
CA THR A 33 -4.95 11.72 6.04
C THR A 33 -4.00 11.26 4.96
N TYR A 34 -4.25 11.70 3.73
CA TYR A 34 -3.34 11.54 2.60
C TYR A 34 -2.42 12.74 2.47
N HIS A 35 -1.14 12.50 2.21
CA HIS A 35 -0.18 13.55 1.92
C HIS A 35 0.79 13.06 0.85
N THR A 36 0.86 13.79 -0.26
CA THR A 36 1.73 13.49 -1.38
C THR A 36 2.68 14.66 -1.63
N ASP A 37 3.95 14.32 -1.84
CA ASP A 37 5.05 15.22 -2.18
C ASP A 37 5.66 14.77 -3.51
N SER A 38 6.73 15.43 -3.94
CA SER A 38 7.32 15.27 -5.28
C SER A 38 7.78 13.84 -5.58
N ASP A 39 8.24 13.12 -4.56
CA ASP A 39 8.84 11.79 -4.69
C ASP A 39 8.33 10.80 -3.62
N VAL A 40 7.39 11.21 -2.77
CA VAL A 40 6.87 10.40 -1.65
C VAL A 40 5.38 10.65 -1.45
N ALA A 41 4.63 9.58 -1.22
CA ALA A 41 3.21 9.60 -0.92
C ALA A 41 2.99 8.84 0.37
N SER A 42 2.32 9.50 1.30
CA SER A 42 2.13 9.06 2.66
C SER A 42 0.65 9.01 2.98
N CYS A 43 0.26 7.94 3.66
CA CYS A 43 -1.09 7.65 4.06
C CYS A 43 -1.11 7.39 5.55
N THR A 44 -1.83 8.22 6.30
CA THR A 44 -2.05 7.96 7.72
C THR A 44 -3.51 7.64 7.94
N VAL A 45 -3.79 6.45 8.47
CA VAL A 45 -5.14 6.03 8.86
C VAL A 45 -5.13 5.53 10.29
N GLY A 46 -5.78 6.28 11.18
CA GLY A 46 -5.73 6.03 12.63
C GLY A 46 -4.33 6.27 13.18
N ASP A 47 -3.74 5.23 13.78
CA ASP A 47 -2.38 5.22 14.35
C ASP A 47 -1.32 4.61 13.41
N ALA A 48 -1.70 4.30 12.16
CA ALA A 48 -0.83 3.61 11.21
C ALA A 48 -0.48 4.54 10.04
N THR A 49 0.81 4.62 9.71
CA THR A 49 1.33 5.42 8.60
C THR A 49 2.02 4.53 7.58
N PHE A 50 1.66 4.69 6.31
CA PHE A 50 2.23 3.98 5.18
C PHE A 50 2.77 5.00 4.19
N GLU A 51 4.06 4.93 3.89
CA GLU A 51 4.78 5.81 2.99
C GLU A 51 5.29 5.01 1.80
N VAL A 52 5.26 5.62 0.63
CA VAL A 52 5.56 5.00 -0.64
C VAL A 52 6.39 6.03 -1.41
N TYR A 53 7.48 5.61 -2.00
CA TYR A 53 8.41 6.47 -2.73
C TYR A 53 8.35 6.16 -4.23
N ALA A 54 8.57 7.18 -5.05
CA ALA A 54 8.50 7.07 -6.51
C ALA A 54 9.57 6.15 -7.13
N ASN A 55 10.57 5.73 -6.35
CA ASN A 55 11.57 4.74 -6.74
C ASN A 55 11.12 3.28 -6.46
N GLY A 56 9.89 3.05 -5.99
CA GLY A 56 9.38 1.73 -5.62
C GLY A 56 9.72 1.29 -4.20
N ARG A 57 10.41 2.15 -3.43
CA ARG A 57 10.64 1.93 -2.00
C ARG A 57 9.35 2.18 -1.24
N VAL A 58 9.01 1.27 -0.35
CA VAL A 58 7.85 1.43 0.53
C VAL A 58 8.32 1.42 1.97
N GLU A 59 7.87 2.39 2.76
CA GLU A 59 8.16 2.49 4.19
C GLU A 59 6.85 2.38 4.97
N GLY A 60 6.66 1.24 5.64
CA GLY A 60 5.55 1.04 6.57
C GLY A 60 6.01 1.35 7.98
N ALA A 61 5.51 2.44 8.58
CA ALA A 61 5.79 2.75 9.98
C ALA A 61 4.75 2.04 10.87
N MET A 62 5.02 0.77 11.21
CA MET A 62 4.43 0.14 12.39
C MET A 62 5.44 0.16 13.55
N PRO A 63 4.99 0.28 14.82
CA PRO A 63 5.88 0.42 15.97
C PRO A 63 6.84 -0.75 16.24
N LEU A 64 6.81 -1.83 15.44
CA LEU A 64 7.65 -3.03 15.63
C LEU A 64 8.32 -3.57 14.35
N HIS A 65 8.06 -3.02 13.17
CA HIS A 65 8.74 -3.43 11.94
C HIS A 65 8.89 -2.24 11.00
N GLU A 66 10.13 -1.81 10.82
CA GLU A 66 10.58 -1.04 9.66
C GLU A 66 10.50 -1.98 8.45
N LEU A 67 9.58 -1.68 7.52
CA LEU A 67 9.63 -2.26 6.18
C LEU A 67 10.54 -1.34 5.37
N ASP A 68 11.78 -1.77 5.15
CA ASP A 68 12.68 -1.18 4.15
C ASP A 68 12.86 -2.22 3.05
N GLY A 69 12.16 -2.04 1.93
CA GLY A 69 12.17 -3.01 0.84
C GLY A 69 11.64 -2.43 -0.46
N GLU A 70 12.15 -2.97 -1.57
CA GLU A 70 11.63 -2.73 -2.91
C GLU A 70 10.44 -3.69 -3.11
N ALA A 71 9.22 -3.13 -3.15
CA ALA A 71 8.07 -3.90 -3.58
C ALA A 71 8.03 -3.92 -5.10
N GLU A 72 7.56 -5.00 -5.70
CA GLU A 72 7.25 -5.06 -7.13
C GLU A 72 5.78 -4.73 -7.37
N THR A 73 4.91 -5.18 -6.47
CA THR A 73 3.46 -5.00 -6.54
C THR A 73 2.88 -4.62 -5.18
N LEU A 74 1.88 -3.74 -5.21
CA LEU A 74 1.12 -3.28 -4.05
C LEU A 74 -0.36 -3.62 -4.27
N THR A 75 -0.92 -4.41 -3.38
CA THR A 75 -2.33 -4.75 -3.35
C THR A 75 -3.03 -3.98 -2.25
N PHE A 76 -3.88 -3.04 -2.62
CA PHE A 76 -4.70 -2.25 -1.71
C PHE A 76 -6.05 -2.92 -1.54
N ASP A 77 -6.38 -3.36 -0.34
CA ASP A 77 -7.70 -3.88 0.01
C ASP A 77 -8.51 -2.83 0.77
N HIS A 78 -9.45 -2.20 0.07
CA HIS A 78 -10.31 -1.16 0.64
C HIS A 78 -11.37 -1.73 1.60
N GLY A 79 -11.70 -3.02 1.48
CA GLY A 79 -12.74 -3.67 2.28
C GLY A 79 -12.28 -3.97 3.70
N GLU A 80 -11.14 -4.65 3.84
CA GLU A 80 -10.50 -4.96 5.12
C GLU A 80 -9.58 -3.84 5.60
N GLY A 81 -9.16 -2.93 4.72
CA GLY A 81 -8.22 -1.88 5.05
C GLY A 81 -6.80 -2.41 5.22
N THR A 82 -6.37 -3.29 4.31
CA THR A 82 -5.03 -3.86 4.28
C THR A 82 -4.28 -3.44 3.03
N ILE A 83 -2.98 -3.24 3.13
CA ILE A 83 -2.08 -3.03 1.98
C ILE A 83 -1.06 -4.15 1.99
N THR A 84 -1.02 -4.95 0.92
CA THR A 84 -0.04 -6.03 0.78
C THR A 84 1.02 -5.60 -0.22
N ALA A 85 2.26 -5.48 0.23
CA ALA A 85 3.43 -5.27 -0.61
C ALA A 85 4.08 -6.63 -0.90
N GLU A 86 4.26 -6.95 -2.17
CA GLU A 86 4.95 -8.16 -2.64
C GLU A 86 6.10 -7.76 -3.56
N GLY A 87 7.26 -8.39 -3.39
CA GLY A 87 8.43 -8.22 -4.23
C GLY A 87 9.29 -9.49 -4.24
N GLU A 88 10.46 -9.41 -4.86
CA GLU A 88 11.34 -10.56 -5.11
C GLU A 88 11.89 -11.14 -3.78
N GLY A 89 11.11 -12.04 -3.17
CA GLY A 89 11.44 -12.72 -1.91
C GLY A 89 10.91 -12.04 -0.65
N VAL A 90 10.09 -10.99 -0.76
CA VAL A 90 9.43 -10.33 0.37
C VAL A 90 7.93 -10.22 0.13
N SER A 91 7.13 -10.69 1.09
CA SER A 91 5.69 -10.43 1.14
C SER A 91 5.34 -9.86 2.49
N TYR A 92 4.72 -8.68 2.50
CA TYR A 92 4.38 -7.94 3.69
C TYR A 92 2.96 -7.43 3.60
N THR A 93 2.14 -7.73 4.60
CA THR A 93 0.78 -7.23 4.70
C THR A 93 0.68 -6.24 5.84
N PHE A 94 0.43 -4.98 5.49
CA PHE A 94 0.02 -3.92 6.38
C PHE A 94 -1.49 -3.99 6.63
N ARG A 95 -1.92 -3.84 7.87
CA ARG A 95 -3.34 -3.83 8.25
C ARG A 95 -3.62 -2.66 9.18
N ARG A 96 -4.68 -1.90 8.91
CA ARG A 96 -5.20 -0.90 9.85
C ARG A 96 -5.75 -1.60 11.11
N PRO A 97 -5.36 -1.18 12.34
CA PRO A 97 -5.89 -1.75 13.58
C PRO A 97 -7.37 -1.38 13.83
#